data_AF-A0A6A5ZKT4-F1
#
_entry.id   AF-A0A6A5ZKT4-F1
#
_cell.length_a   1.000
_cell.length_b   1.000
_cell.length_c   1.000
_cell.angle_alpha   90.00
_cell.angle_beta   90.00
_cell.angle_gamma   90.00
#
_symmetry.space_group_name_H-M   'P 1'
#
loop_
_entity.id
_entity.type
_entity.pdbx_description
1 polymer ?
#
loop_
_entity_poly.entity_id
_entity_poly.type
_entity_poly.pdbx_seq_one_letter_code
_entity_poly.pdbx_strand_id
1 'polypeptide(L)'
;MTLHAREWVSVVELIFYIPTSIVALWICSRHGFRRSSGWIYTLLLCIIRIAGAICELSSWNNPSNTSLMHATIIIDSIGLSPLLLATLGMLSRFVDFINASSSHPTLSTKHFRLIQILITVGLILSIAGGSSNSTNSDGQLKVSTTSRVGIVLYIVAFVALVLVFFLSVLHSSIIPHNERRVPLAVLFALPFILVRLVYSACSVFLHNHLFNIINGSVVVLVVMAVLEEFIVVVVYLILGFFVDKLDKSNQGPIASREWKNKRGKKHRGAYDVEGQQQNGVYVAPQGPPHH
;
A
#
# COMPACT_ATOMS: atom_id res chain seq x y z
N MET A 1 11.19 16.99 30.30
CA MET A 1 12.28 16.25 29.62
C MET A 1 11.79 15.38 28.44
N THR A 2 10.49 15.06 28.32
CA THR A 2 9.93 14.25 27.23
C THR A 2 9.77 14.98 25.89
N LEU A 3 9.70 16.31 25.89
CA LEU A 3 9.56 17.13 24.67
C LEU A 3 10.82 17.09 23.79
N HIS A 4 12.01 17.23 24.38
CA HIS A 4 13.27 17.05 23.65
C HIS A 4 13.38 15.69 22.96
N ALA A 5 12.90 14.62 23.60
CA ALA A 5 12.99 13.29 23.02
C ALA A 5 12.16 13.14 21.74
N ARG A 6 11.03 13.85 21.60
CA ARG A 6 10.22 13.83 20.36
C ARG A 6 10.89 14.57 19.22
N GLU A 7 11.54 15.70 19.50
CA GLU A 7 12.32 16.45 18.50
C GLU A 7 13.42 15.57 17.87
N TRP A 8 14.15 14.84 18.70
CA TRP A 8 15.17 13.89 18.23
C TRP A 8 14.54 12.77 17.37
N VAL A 9 13.33 12.33 17.68
CA VAL A 9 12.61 11.34 16.87
C VAL A 9 12.27 11.91 15.50
N SER A 10 11.72 13.13 15.39
CA SER A 10 11.42 13.75 14.10
C SER A 10 12.67 13.97 13.25
N VAL A 11 13.80 14.33 13.87
CA VAL A 11 15.10 14.44 13.17
C VAL A 11 15.55 13.08 12.62
N VAL A 12 15.44 12.01 13.42
CA VAL A 12 15.79 10.65 13.00
C VAL A 12 14.87 10.18 11.87
N GLU A 13 13.56 10.46 11.95
CA GLU A 13 12.61 10.19 10.88
C GLU A 13 13.01 10.88 9.58
N LEU A 14 13.44 12.14 9.64
CA LEU A 14 13.86 12.87 8.45
C LEU A 14 15.14 12.29 7.84
N ILE A 15 16.14 11.97 8.66
CA ILE A 15 17.40 11.35 8.22
C ILE A 15 17.14 10.00 7.56
N PHE A 16 16.15 9.24 8.03
CA PHE A 16 15.78 7.95 7.46
C PHE A 16 14.89 8.08 6.20
N TYR A 17 13.86 8.92 6.24
CA TYR A 17 12.87 8.99 5.17
C TYR A 17 13.33 9.76 3.92
N ILE A 18 14.22 10.75 4.05
CA ILE A 18 14.80 11.44 2.89
C ILE A 18 15.52 10.46 1.95
N PRO A 19 16.56 9.71 2.36
CA PRO A 19 17.26 8.81 1.46
C PRO A 19 16.36 7.66 0.97
N THR A 20 15.51 7.10 1.85
CA THR A 20 14.59 6.03 1.45
C THR A 20 13.53 6.51 0.46
N SER A 21 13.10 7.78 0.51
CA SER A 21 12.19 8.36 -0.49
C SER A 21 12.82 8.44 -1.89
N ILE A 22 14.11 8.77 -1.98
CA ILE A 22 14.86 8.80 -3.24
C ILE A 22 14.95 7.39 -3.82
N VAL A 23 15.29 6.41 -2.97
CA VAL A 23 15.32 4.99 -3.36
C VAL A 23 13.94 4.50 -3.79
N ALA A 24 12.89 4.83 -3.04
CA ALA A 24 11.50 4.49 -3.36
C ALA A 24 11.08 5.10 -4.71
N LEU A 25 11.46 6.34 -5.00
CA LEU A 25 11.19 7.02 -6.27
C LEU A 25 11.88 6.30 -7.44
N TRP A 26 13.14 5.90 -7.25
CA TRP A 26 13.90 5.16 -8.24
C TRP A 26 13.29 3.78 -8.52
N ILE A 27 12.92 3.02 -7.47
CA ILE A 27 12.21 1.73 -7.59
C ILE A 27 10.85 1.93 -8.30
N CYS A 28 10.08 2.95 -7.91
CA CYS A 28 8.81 3.29 -8.57
C CYS A 28 9.01 3.56 -10.07
N SER A 29 10.05 4.30 -10.43
CA SER A 29 10.38 4.62 -11.83
C SER A 29 10.82 3.37 -12.60
N ARG A 30 11.59 2.48 -11.97
CA ARG A 30 12.02 1.20 -12.57
C ARG A 30 10.84 0.28 -12.85
N HIS A 31 9.95 0.08 -11.88
CA HIS A 31 8.82 -0.85 -11.97
C HIS A 31 7.59 -0.27 -12.66
N GLY A 32 7.57 1.04 -12.92
CA GLY A 32 6.50 1.76 -13.58
C GLY A 32 5.46 2.33 -12.60
N PHE A 33 4.97 3.53 -12.91
CA PHE A 33 4.05 4.30 -12.07
C PHE A 33 2.58 3.88 -12.25
N ARG A 34 2.28 2.58 -12.09
CA ARG A 34 0.91 2.06 -12.26
C ARG A 34 0.13 2.03 -10.96
N ARG A 35 -1.17 2.34 -11.05
CA ARG A 35 -2.13 2.71 -9.98
C ARG A 35 -2.41 1.64 -8.89
N SER A 36 -1.53 0.67 -8.70
CA SER A 36 -1.67 -0.38 -7.67
C SER A 36 -0.34 -1.05 -7.31
N SER A 37 0.82 -0.47 -7.64
CA SER A 37 2.10 -1.04 -7.19
C SER A 37 2.31 -0.70 -5.71
N GLY A 38 2.69 -1.69 -4.90
CA GLY A 38 3.03 -1.47 -3.48
C GLY A 38 4.13 -0.41 -3.30
N TRP A 39 4.95 -0.21 -4.34
CA TRP A 39 6.01 0.79 -4.40
C TRP A 39 5.49 2.23 -4.32
N ILE A 40 4.41 2.57 -5.03
CA ILE A 40 3.85 3.94 -4.98
C ILE A 40 3.37 4.26 -3.56
N TYR A 41 2.75 3.29 -2.89
CA TYR A 41 2.29 3.48 -1.52
C TYR A 41 3.45 3.56 -0.52
N THR A 42 4.56 2.85 -0.79
CA THR A 42 5.81 3.00 -0.01
C THR A 42 6.41 4.39 -0.18
N LEU A 43 6.46 4.92 -1.42
CA LEU A 43 6.88 6.30 -1.68
C LEU A 43 5.96 7.32 -1.01
N LEU A 44 4.64 7.11 -1.09
CA LEU A 44 3.65 7.94 -0.43
C LEU A 44 3.83 7.96 1.09
N LEU A 45 4.13 6.80 1.69
CA LEU A 45 4.44 6.70 3.11
C LEU A 45 5.65 7.57 3.47
N CYS A 46 6.76 7.48 2.71
CA CYS A 46 7.94 8.30 2.95
C CYS A 46 7.63 9.80 2.87
N ILE A 47 6.87 10.24 1.86
CA ILE A 47 6.50 11.66 1.69
C ILE A 47 5.66 12.16 2.86
N ILE A 48 4.65 11.38 3.28
CA ILE A 48 3.78 11.74 4.40
C ILE A 48 4.60 11.85 5.69
N ARG A 49 5.54 10.93 5.92
CA ARG A 49 6.41 10.96 7.11
C ARG A 49 7.39 12.13 7.11
N ILE A 50 7.99 12.47 5.96
CA ILE A 50 8.80 13.70 5.83
C ILE A 50 7.96 14.94 6.17
N ALA A 51 6.74 15.04 5.64
CA ALA A 51 5.85 16.15 5.95
C ALA A 51 5.49 16.20 7.44
N GLY A 52 5.22 15.05 8.06
CA GLY A 52 4.95 14.93 9.50
C GLY A 52 6.11 15.43 10.35
N ALA A 53 7.33 14.96 10.07
CA ALA A 53 8.53 15.38 10.79
C ALA A 53 8.80 16.90 10.65
N ILE A 54 8.58 17.47 9.46
CA ILE A 54 8.71 18.92 9.23
C ILE A 54 7.65 19.70 10.02
N CYS A 55 6.39 19.22 10.01
CA CYS A 55 5.31 19.83 10.79
C CYS A 55 5.59 19.79 12.29
N GLU A 56 6.10 18.68 12.81
CA GLU A 56 6.44 18.52 14.23
C GLU A 56 7.55 19.49 14.64
N LEU A 57 8.66 19.53 13.90
CA LEU A 57 9.76 20.47 14.13
C LEU A 57 9.31 21.94 14.02
N SER A 58 8.47 22.25 13.02
CA SER A 58 7.98 23.61 12.83
C SER A 58 6.96 24.03 13.91
N SER A 59 6.21 23.09 14.47
CA SER A 59 5.27 23.37 15.57
C SER A 59 6.02 23.82 16.84
N TRP A 60 7.23 23.29 17.04
CA TRP A 60 8.09 23.67 18.15
C TRP A 60 8.68 25.07 18.00
N ASN A 61 9.19 25.41 16.80
CA ASN A 61 9.72 26.76 16.54
C ASN A 61 8.64 27.84 16.68
N ASN A 62 7.35 27.50 16.54
CA ASN A 62 6.24 28.44 16.60
C ASN A 62 5.02 27.87 17.38
N PRO A 63 5.08 27.81 18.73
CA PRO A 63 4.07 27.13 19.55
C PRO A 63 2.70 27.85 19.57
N SER A 64 2.62 29.08 19.09
CA SER A 64 1.36 29.83 18.94
C SER A 64 0.47 29.29 17.81
N ASN A 65 1.02 28.50 16.88
CA ASN A 65 0.28 27.95 15.75
C ASN A 65 -0.34 26.60 16.09
N THR A 66 -1.52 26.62 16.70
CA THR A 66 -2.31 25.41 17.00
C THR A 66 -2.60 24.56 15.75
N SER A 67 -2.68 25.18 14.56
CA SER A 67 -2.87 24.50 13.29
C SER A 67 -1.76 23.50 12.94
N LEU A 68 -0.50 23.80 13.27
CA LEU A 68 0.64 22.90 13.01
C LEU A 68 0.63 21.68 13.93
N MET A 69 0.24 21.89 15.19
CA MET A 69 0.06 20.78 16.14
C MET A 69 -1.06 19.84 15.69
N HIS A 70 -2.21 20.39 15.26
CA HIS A 70 -3.30 19.59 14.69
C HIS A 70 -2.86 18.84 13.42
N ALA A 71 -2.12 19.49 12.53
CA ALA A 71 -1.60 18.84 11.32
C ALA A 71 -0.68 17.66 11.66
N THR A 72 0.20 17.81 12.65
CA THR A 72 1.12 16.74 13.10
C THR A 72 0.35 15.51 13.59
N ILE A 73 -0.67 15.72 14.43
CA ILE A 73 -1.51 14.63 14.97
C ILE A 73 -2.28 13.92 13.84
N ILE A 74 -2.81 14.68 12.88
CA ILE A 74 -3.52 14.12 11.73
C ILE A 74 -2.55 13.30 10.87
N ILE A 75 -1.35 13.82 10.57
CA ILE A 75 -0.35 13.14 9.75
C ILE A 75 0.12 11.83 10.39
N ASP A 76 0.38 11.80 11.70
CA ASP A 76 0.76 10.56 12.39
C ASP A 76 -0.35 9.50 12.33
N SER A 77 -1.62 9.93 12.41
CA SER A 77 -2.79 9.05 12.27
C SER A 77 -2.92 8.48 10.85
N ILE A 78 -2.47 9.21 9.82
CA ILE A 78 -2.54 8.80 8.41
C ILE A 78 -1.50 7.71 8.08
N GLY A 79 -0.37 7.63 8.79
CA GLY A 79 0.78 6.76 8.47
C GLY A 79 0.44 5.26 8.33
N LEU A 80 -0.58 4.78 9.04
CA LEU A 80 -1.10 3.41 8.90
C LEU A 80 -1.66 3.09 7.50
N SER A 81 -2.28 4.06 6.82
CA SER A 81 -2.97 3.80 5.55
C SER A 81 -2.02 3.49 4.40
N PRO A 82 -0.98 4.29 4.13
CA PRO A 82 0.02 3.95 3.13
C PRO A 82 0.70 2.61 3.41
N LEU A 83 0.94 2.26 4.69
CA LEU A 83 1.54 0.99 5.09
C LEU A 83 0.66 -0.22 4.70
N LEU A 84 -0.64 -0.16 5.03
CA LEU A 84 -1.61 -1.21 4.65
C LEU A 84 -1.81 -1.26 3.13
N LEU A 85 -1.86 -0.11 2.45
CA LEU A 85 -1.99 -0.05 0.98
C LEU A 85 -0.74 -0.56 0.26
N ALA A 86 0.46 -0.31 0.80
CA ALA A 86 1.70 -0.86 0.28
C ALA A 86 1.67 -2.39 0.35
N THR A 87 1.28 -2.94 1.50
CA THR A 87 1.11 -4.38 1.73
C THR A 87 0.07 -4.98 0.79
N LEU A 88 -1.09 -4.32 0.62
CA LEU A 88 -2.11 -4.71 -0.33
C LEU A 88 -1.58 -4.73 -1.78
N GLY A 89 -0.77 -3.73 -2.14
CA GLY A 89 -0.12 -3.63 -3.44
C GLY A 89 0.87 -4.78 -3.68
N MET A 90 1.70 -5.12 -2.69
CA MET A 90 2.62 -6.26 -2.74
C MET A 90 1.87 -7.59 -2.88
N LEU A 91 0.79 -7.75 -2.13
CA LEU A 91 -0.04 -8.93 -2.17
C LEU A 91 -0.81 -9.06 -3.50
N SER A 92 -1.26 -7.94 -4.06
CA SER A 92 -1.94 -7.94 -5.37
C SER A 92 -1.02 -8.41 -6.49
N ARG A 93 0.26 -7.99 -6.46
CA ARG A 93 1.30 -8.49 -7.36
C ARG A 93 1.48 -10.00 -7.22
N PHE A 94 1.60 -10.48 -5.99
CA PHE A 94 1.78 -11.92 -5.72
C PHE A 94 0.62 -12.76 -6.25
N VAL A 95 -0.61 -12.30 -6.02
CA VAL A 95 -1.82 -12.98 -6.50
C VAL A 95 -1.96 -12.93 -8.01
N ASP A 96 -1.61 -11.81 -8.64
CA ASP A 96 -1.60 -11.74 -10.11
C ASP A 96 -0.64 -12.77 -10.72
N PHE A 97 0.51 -12.97 -10.09
CA PHE A 97 1.48 -13.98 -10.53
C PHE A 97 0.90 -15.40 -10.44
N ILE A 98 0.22 -15.71 -9.34
CA ILE A 98 -0.48 -16.99 -9.14
C ILE A 98 -1.60 -17.17 -10.17
N ASN A 99 -2.44 -16.15 -10.37
CA ASN A 99 -3.56 -16.19 -11.29
C ASN A 99 -3.11 -16.31 -12.75
N ALA A 100 -1.95 -15.75 -13.13
CA ALA A 100 -1.38 -15.92 -14.46
C ALA A 100 -0.87 -17.35 -14.71
N SER A 101 -0.45 -18.04 -13.65
CA SER A 101 0.12 -19.39 -13.72
C SER A 101 -0.91 -20.51 -13.47
N SER A 102 -2.12 -20.18 -13.01
CA SER A 102 -3.18 -21.12 -12.65
C SER A 102 -4.35 -21.08 -13.63
N SER A 103 -4.87 -22.26 -14.01
CA SER A 103 -6.07 -22.39 -14.83
C SER A 103 -7.37 -21.98 -14.10
N HIS A 104 -7.34 -21.89 -12.77
CA HIS A 104 -8.47 -21.46 -11.94
C HIS A 104 -8.07 -20.25 -11.07
N PRO A 105 -8.56 -19.04 -11.38
CA PRO A 105 -8.26 -17.85 -10.58
C PRO A 105 -9.03 -17.91 -9.25
N THR A 106 -8.31 -18.01 -8.13
CA THR A 106 -8.91 -18.16 -6.79
C THR A 106 -9.32 -16.82 -6.18
N LEU A 107 -8.56 -15.76 -6.46
CA LEU A 107 -8.77 -14.44 -5.86
C LEU A 107 -9.01 -13.37 -6.93
N SER A 108 -10.24 -12.88 -6.96
CA SER A 108 -10.67 -11.83 -7.89
C SER A 108 -10.22 -10.43 -7.46
N THR A 109 -10.00 -9.54 -8.44
CA THR A 109 -9.77 -8.10 -8.30
C THR A 109 -10.78 -7.40 -7.37
N LYS A 110 -12.00 -7.94 -7.26
CA LYS A 110 -13.05 -7.39 -6.39
C LYS A 110 -12.63 -7.38 -4.92
N HIS A 111 -11.94 -8.42 -4.43
CA HIS A 111 -11.52 -8.53 -3.04
C HIS A 111 -10.48 -7.46 -2.68
N PHE A 112 -9.46 -7.30 -3.54
CA PHE A 112 -8.44 -6.25 -3.37
C PHE A 112 -9.05 -4.85 -3.39
N ARG A 113 -10.02 -4.61 -4.29
CA ARG A 113 -10.72 -3.32 -4.34
C ARG A 113 -11.56 -3.07 -3.09
N LEU A 114 -12.20 -4.11 -2.54
CA LEU A 114 -12.97 -3.99 -1.31
C LEU A 114 -12.06 -3.63 -0.13
N ILE A 115 -10.91 -4.30 0.02
CA ILE A 115 -9.92 -3.98 1.06
C ILE A 115 -9.36 -2.56 0.87
N GLN A 116 -9.05 -2.16 -0.37
CA GLN A 116 -8.59 -0.81 -0.67
C GLN A 116 -9.62 0.27 -0.29
N ILE A 117 -10.90 0.05 -0.60
CA ILE A 117 -11.99 0.95 -0.19
C ILE A 117 -12.05 1.01 1.34
N LEU A 118 -11.94 -0.14 2.01
CA LEU A 118 -12.00 -0.22 3.47
C LEU A 118 -10.87 0.58 4.13
N ILE A 119 -9.64 0.46 3.65
CA ILE A 119 -8.49 1.26 4.12
C ILE A 119 -8.72 2.76 3.83
N THR A 120 -9.24 3.10 2.65
CA THR A 120 -9.50 4.49 2.25
C THR A 120 -10.59 5.14 3.11
N VAL A 121 -11.66 4.41 3.42
CA VAL A 121 -12.72 4.89 4.32
C VAL A 121 -12.16 5.04 5.74
N GLY A 122 -11.36 4.09 6.22
CA GLY A 122 -10.66 4.19 7.50
C GLY A 122 -9.78 5.43 7.58
N LEU A 123 -9.08 5.77 6.50
CA LEU A 123 -8.29 7.00 6.37
C LEU A 123 -9.13 8.25 6.50
N ILE A 124 -10.21 8.36 5.74
CA ILE A 124 -11.10 9.54 5.77
C ILE A 124 -11.68 9.73 7.18
N LEU A 125 -12.13 8.65 7.82
CA LEU A 125 -12.67 8.69 9.17
C LEU A 125 -11.61 9.05 10.22
N SER A 126 -10.38 8.56 10.07
CA SER A 126 -9.27 8.90 10.97
C SER A 126 -8.89 10.38 10.86
N ILE A 127 -8.89 10.95 9.65
CA ILE A 127 -8.66 12.38 9.43
C ILE A 127 -9.81 13.21 10.03
N ALA A 128 -11.05 12.89 9.69
CA ALA A 128 -12.23 13.58 10.24
C ALA A 128 -12.29 13.47 11.77
N GLY A 129 -11.86 12.34 12.30
CA GLY A 129 -11.75 12.11 13.73
C GLY A 129 -10.67 12.92 14.42
N GLY A 130 -9.48 13.00 13.82
CA GLY A 130 -8.38 13.83 14.32
C GLY A 130 -8.75 15.32 14.41
N SER A 131 -9.52 15.83 13.45
CA SER A 131 -9.98 17.22 13.41
C SER A 131 -11.11 17.54 14.39
N SER A 132 -11.82 16.53 14.90
CA SER A 132 -12.99 16.70 15.79
C SER A 132 -12.70 16.36 17.25
N ASN A 133 -11.43 16.08 17.58
CA ASN A 133 -11.02 15.84 18.96
C ASN A 133 -11.17 17.12 19.79
N SER A 134 -11.96 17.06 20.87
CA SER A 134 -12.12 18.15 21.82
C SER A 134 -11.40 17.83 23.13
N THR A 135 -10.82 18.86 23.76
CA THR A 135 -10.19 18.74 25.07
C THR A 135 -11.25 18.94 26.15
N ASN A 136 -11.44 17.97 27.04
CA ASN A 136 -12.26 18.18 28.24
C ASN A 136 -11.52 19.08 29.24
N SER A 137 -12.26 19.64 30.19
CA SER A 137 -11.76 20.50 31.28
C SER A 137 -10.71 19.85 32.19
N ASP A 138 -10.54 18.52 32.15
CA ASP A 138 -9.49 17.76 32.86
C ASP A 138 -8.19 17.57 32.05
N GLY A 139 -8.05 18.23 30.88
CA GLY A 139 -6.86 18.11 30.02
C GLY A 139 -6.76 16.77 29.26
N GLN A 140 -7.79 15.94 29.33
CA GLN A 140 -7.92 14.67 28.59
C GLN A 140 -8.54 14.93 27.20
N LEU A 141 -7.91 14.38 26.16
CA LEU A 141 -8.43 14.43 24.79
C LEU A 141 -9.59 13.45 24.65
N LYS A 142 -10.79 13.96 24.35
CA LYS A 142 -11.91 13.10 24.00
C LYS A 142 -11.76 12.69 22.54
N VAL A 143 -11.29 11.46 22.33
CA VAL A 143 -11.20 10.87 20.99
C VAL A 143 -12.60 10.75 20.39
N SER A 144 -12.78 11.32 19.21
CA SER A 144 -14.04 11.27 18.47
C SER A 144 -14.43 9.84 18.08
N THR A 145 -15.73 9.57 18.03
CA THR A 145 -16.27 8.26 17.60
C THR A 145 -15.79 7.89 16.19
N THR A 146 -15.58 8.89 15.33
CA THR A 146 -15.08 8.71 13.95
C THR A 146 -13.66 8.15 13.91
N SER A 147 -12.76 8.59 14.79
CA SER A 147 -11.40 8.03 14.90
C SER A 147 -11.42 6.56 15.36
N ARG A 148 -12.29 6.22 16.33
CA ARG A 148 -12.49 4.84 16.79
C ARG A 148 -12.94 3.92 15.66
N VAL A 149 -13.93 4.35 14.88
CA VAL A 149 -14.41 3.58 13.72
C VAL A 149 -13.31 3.45 12.66
N GLY A 150 -12.50 4.49 12.44
CA GLY A 150 -11.34 4.43 11.54
C GLY A 150 -10.35 3.32 11.90
N ILE A 151 -9.99 3.19 13.18
CA ILE A 151 -9.12 2.10 13.66
C ILE A 151 -9.77 0.73 13.50
N VAL A 152 -11.06 0.58 13.80
CA VAL A 152 -11.78 -0.69 13.59
C VAL A 152 -11.72 -1.11 12.12
N LEU A 153 -11.88 -0.16 11.19
CA LEU A 153 -11.72 -0.44 9.77
C LEU A 153 -10.29 -0.90 9.44
N TYR A 154 -9.24 -0.27 9.99
CA TYR A 154 -7.88 -0.77 9.78
C TYR A 154 -7.66 -2.20 10.32
N ILE A 155 -8.27 -2.54 11.47
CA ILE A 155 -8.22 -3.90 12.01
C ILE A 155 -8.88 -4.89 11.05
N VAL A 156 -10.07 -4.58 10.55
CA VAL A 156 -10.77 -5.42 9.57
C VAL A 156 -9.96 -5.54 8.27
N ALA A 157 -9.36 -4.44 7.79
CA ALA A 157 -8.49 -4.45 6.61
C ALA A 157 -7.26 -5.35 6.82
N PHE A 158 -6.62 -5.27 7.98
CA PHE A 158 -5.45 -6.08 8.32
C PHE A 158 -5.80 -7.57 8.39
N VAL A 159 -6.91 -7.94 9.04
CA VAL A 159 -7.39 -9.34 9.07
C VAL A 159 -7.67 -9.85 7.65
N ALA A 160 -8.31 -9.03 6.81
CA ALA A 160 -8.55 -9.39 5.41
C ALA A 160 -7.23 -9.56 4.63
N LEU A 161 -6.23 -8.70 4.84
CA LEU A 161 -4.90 -8.83 4.24
C LEU A 161 -4.21 -10.14 4.63
N VAL A 162 -4.24 -10.49 5.93
CA VAL A 162 -3.68 -11.73 6.44
C VAL A 162 -4.38 -12.95 5.84
N LEU A 163 -5.72 -12.93 5.76
CA LEU A 163 -6.50 -14.00 5.15
C LEU A 163 -6.15 -14.18 3.67
N VAL A 164 -6.12 -13.08 2.90
CA VAL A 164 -5.72 -13.12 1.49
C VAL A 164 -4.30 -13.65 1.34
N PHE A 165 -3.37 -13.24 2.21
CA PHE A 165 -2.00 -13.74 2.21
C PHE A 165 -1.94 -15.27 2.40
N PHE A 166 -2.58 -15.80 3.44
CA PHE A 166 -2.60 -17.24 3.69
C PHE A 166 -3.25 -18.04 2.56
N LEU A 167 -4.40 -17.60 2.04
CA LEU A 167 -5.06 -18.26 0.90
C LEU A 167 -4.16 -18.27 -0.35
N SER A 168 -3.43 -17.18 -0.58
CA SER A 168 -2.51 -17.05 -1.72
C SER A 168 -1.32 -17.99 -1.59
N VAL A 169 -0.73 -18.10 -0.40
CA VAL A 169 0.41 -19.01 -0.15
C VAL A 169 -0.01 -20.47 -0.25
N LEU A 170 -1.21 -20.84 0.21
CA LEU A 170 -1.69 -22.23 0.12
C LEU A 170 -1.87 -22.71 -1.34
N HIS A 171 -2.21 -21.80 -2.26
CA HIS A 171 -2.33 -22.11 -3.69
C HIS A 171 -1.01 -21.94 -4.47
N SER A 172 0.09 -21.64 -3.79
CA SER A 172 1.39 -21.31 -4.37
C SER A 172 2.25 -22.56 -4.65
N SER A 173 1.78 -23.47 -5.51
CA SER A 173 2.55 -24.71 -5.77
C SER A 173 3.57 -24.60 -6.91
N ILE A 174 3.49 -23.58 -7.77
CA ILE A 174 4.35 -23.43 -8.96
C ILE A 174 4.70 -21.94 -9.13
N ILE A 175 5.70 -21.44 -8.40
CA ILE A 175 6.18 -20.05 -8.52
C ILE A 175 7.69 -20.04 -8.85
N PRO A 176 8.14 -19.23 -9.83
CA PRO A 176 9.55 -19.03 -10.13
C PRO A 176 10.32 -18.45 -8.95
N HIS A 177 11.63 -18.71 -8.93
CA HIS A 177 12.48 -18.47 -7.77
C HIS A 177 12.53 -16.99 -7.31
N ASN A 178 12.42 -16.01 -8.22
CA ASN A 178 12.51 -14.59 -7.89
C ASN A 178 11.24 -14.03 -7.22
N GLU A 179 10.04 -14.49 -7.60
CA GLU A 179 8.77 -13.98 -7.06
C GLU A 179 8.42 -14.61 -5.70
N ARG A 180 9.07 -15.71 -5.29
CA ARG A 180 8.96 -16.27 -3.92
C ARG A 180 9.43 -15.30 -2.83
N ARG A 181 10.18 -14.26 -3.18
CA ARG A 181 10.63 -13.23 -2.23
C ARG A 181 9.50 -12.30 -1.78
N VAL A 182 8.47 -12.11 -2.63
CA VAL A 182 7.32 -11.24 -2.32
C VAL A 182 6.53 -11.75 -1.11
N PRO A 183 6.08 -13.02 -1.05
CA PRO A 183 5.36 -13.52 0.13
C PRO A 183 6.26 -13.65 1.37
N LEU A 184 7.58 -13.78 1.22
CA LEU A 184 8.51 -13.79 2.36
C LEU A 184 8.67 -12.40 2.98
N ALA A 185 8.74 -11.35 2.17
CA ALA A 185 8.66 -9.97 2.67
C ALA A 185 7.28 -9.67 3.28
N VAL A 186 6.22 -10.18 2.63
CA VAL A 186 4.84 -10.48 3.08
C VAL A 186 4.62 -10.64 4.59
N LEU A 187 4.49 -11.90 5.02
CA LEU A 187 5.68 -12.47 5.62
C LEU A 187 6.18 -11.78 6.87
N PHE A 188 7.40 -11.31 6.71
CA PHE A 188 8.18 -10.58 7.68
C PHE A 188 7.55 -9.23 8.06
N ALA A 189 6.87 -8.53 7.15
CA ALA A 189 6.26 -7.22 7.41
C ALA A 189 4.98 -7.29 8.26
N LEU A 190 4.17 -8.34 8.10
CA LEU A 190 2.90 -8.51 8.83
C LEU A 190 2.98 -8.34 10.36
N PRO A 191 3.93 -8.94 11.10
CA PRO A 191 4.03 -8.74 12.55
C PRO A 191 4.35 -7.29 12.93
N PHE A 192 5.18 -6.58 12.16
CA PHE A 192 5.49 -5.17 12.40
C PHE A 192 4.28 -4.27 12.15
N ILE A 193 3.51 -4.55 11.10
CA ILE A 193 2.24 -3.85 10.83
C ILE A 193 1.23 -4.10 11.97
N LEU A 194 1.19 -5.32 12.52
CA LEU A 194 0.33 -5.64 13.65
C LEU A 194 0.70 -4.84 14.89
N VAL A 195 1.98 -4.72 15.23
CA VAL A 195 2.43 -3.93 16.39
C VAL A 195 2.01 -2.45 16.22
N ARG A 196 2.15 -1.86 15.02
CA ARG A 196 1.68 -0.49 14.72
C ARG A 196 0.20 -0.32 14.91
N LEU A 197 -0.55 -1.29 14.42
CA LEU A 197 -2.01 -1.30 14.52
C LEU A 197 -2.46 -1.45 15.97
N VAL A 198 -1.78 -2.28 16.75
CA VAL A 198 -2.05 -2.47 18.19
C VAL A 198 -1.74 -1.18 18.96
N TYR A 199 -0.62 -0.50 18.68
CA TYR A 199 -0.32 0.79 19.29
C TYR A 199 -1.41 1.82 18.98
N SER A 200 -1.83 1.90 17.71
CA SER A 200 -2.88 2.83 17.26
C SER A 200 -4.26 2.48 17.86
N ALA A 201 -4.55 1.21 18.08
CA ALA A 201 -5.74 0.78 18.81
C ALA A 201 -5.64 1.15 20.29
N CYS A 202 -4.50 0.92 20.92
CA CYS A 202 -4.30 1.29 22.32
C CYS A 202 -4.42 2.80 22.52
N SER A 203 -3.85 3.62 21.65
CA SER A 203 -3.92 5.08 21.76
C SER A 203 -5.35 5.63 21.62
N VAL A 204 -6.25 4.89 20.96
CA VAL A 204 -7.63 5.32 20.69
C VAL A 204 -8.65 4.73 21.67
N PHE A 205 -8.44 3.49 22.12
CA PHE A 205 -9.36 2.77 23.00
C PHE A 205 -8.95 2.79 24.48
N LEU A 206 -7.65 2.87 24.78
CA LEU A 206 -7.16 2.92 26.15
C LEU A 206 -6.90 4.38 26.53
N HIS A 207 -7.59 4.88 27.57
CA HIS A 207 -7.32 6.20 28.17
C HIS A 207 -6.11 6.17 29.12
N ASN A 208 -5.11 5.35 28.80
CA ASN A 208 -3.90 5.21 29.60
C ASN A 208 -2.87 6.25 29.15
N HIS A 209 -2.28 6.95 30.11
CA HIS A 209 -1.27 7.98 29.84
C HIS A 209 -0.07 7.45 29.03
N LEU A 210 0.29 6.16 29.14
CA LEU A 210 1.40 5.55 28.41
C LEU A 210 1.22 5.50 26.89
N PHE A 211 -0.02 5.30 26.41
CA PHE A 211 -0.34 5.12 24.99
C PHE A 211 -0.87 6.40 24.34
N ASN A 212 -0.81 7.54 25.05
CA ASN A 212 -1.29 8.79 24.51
C ASN A 212 -0.33 9.30 23.43
N ILE A 213 -0.83 9.57 22.22
CA ILE A 213 -0.05 10.13 21.11
C ILE A 213 0.61 11.47 21.48
N ILE A 214 0.02 12.27 22.37
CA ILE A 214 0.54 13.59 22.76
C ILE A 214 1.40 13.51 24.03
N ASN A 215 0.89 12.89 25.09
CA ASN A 215 1.54 12.90 26.42
C ASN A 215 2.16 11.55 26.83
N GLY A 216 2.17 10.56 25.94
CA GLY A 216 2.65 9.21 26.24
C GLY A 216 4.15 9.04 26.21
N SER A 217 4.58 7.83 26.59
CA SER A 217 6.00 7.48 26.67
C SER A 217 6.62 7.49 25.27
N VAL A 218 7.65 8.32 25.09
CA VAL A 218 8.38 8.43 23.83
C VAL A 218 9.01 7.10 23.44
N VAL A 219 9.45 6.30 24.41
CA VAL A 219 10.03 4.96 24.14
C VAL A 219 8.99 4.04 23.51
N VAL A 220 7.76 4.04 24.03
CA VAL A 220 6.67 3.20 23.48
C VAL A 220 6.30 3.67 22.07
N LEU A 221 6.20 4.98 21.86
CA LEU A 221 5.94 5.56 20.54
C LEU A 221 7.05 5.20 19.54
N VAL A 222 8.32 5.28 19.93
CA VAL A 222 9.41 4.94 19.02
C VAL A 222 9.42 3.45 18.67
N VAL A 223 9.27 2.58 19.67
CA VAL A 223 9.39 1.13 19.49
C VAL A 223 8.16 0.53 18.79
N MET A 224 6.96 0.96 19.17
CA MET A 224 5.69 0.40 18.70
C MET A 224 4.96 1.30 17.70
N ALA A 225 5.62 2.34 17.18
CA ALA A 225 5.04 3.21 16.16
C ALA A 225 6.05 3.50 15.05
N VAL A 226 7.24 4.01 15.38
CA VAL A 226 8.20 4.51 14.37
C VAL A 226 9.09 3.40 13.83
N LEU A 227 9.67 2.58 14.71
CA LEU A 227 10.67 1.57 14.37
C LEU A 227 10.13 0.51 13.40
N GLU A 228 8.92 0.04 13.64
CA GLU A 228 8.27 -0.97 12.81
C GLU A 228 7.97 -0.47 11.40
N GLU A 229 7.61 0.81 11.24
CA GLU A 229 7.43 1.41 9.92
C GLU A 229 8.75 1.51 9.16
N PHE A 230 9.85 1.82 9.85
CA PHE A 230 11.18 1.82 9.23
C PHE A 230 11.54 0.43 8.73
N ILE A 231 11.32 -0.60 9.55
CA ILE A 231 11.61 -1.99 9.19
C ILE A 231 10.79 -2.40 7.97
N VAL A 232 9.47 -2.14 7.96
CA VAL A 232 8.60 -2.48 6.82
C VAL A 232 9.04 -1.76 5.54
N VAL A 233 9.39 -0.47 5.63
CA VAL A 233 9.88 0.30 4.48
C VAL A 233 11.18 -0.28 3.94
N VAL A 234 12.16 -0.59 4.79
CA VAL A 234 13.42 -1.22 4.34
C VAL A 234 13.15 -2.56 3.66
N VAL A 235 12.32 -3.41 4.27
CA VAL A 235 11.97 -4.73 3.73
C VAL A 235 11.34 -4.61 2.35
N TYR A 236 10.40 -3.67 2.17
CA TYR A 236 9.80 -3.41 0.87
C TYR A 236 10.86 -2.87 -0.10
N LEU A 237 11.64 -1.84 0.23
CA LEU A 237 12.66 -1.32 -0.68
C LEU A 237 13.66 -2.39 -1.14
N ILE A 238 14.17 -3.20 -0.22
CA ILE A 238 15.04 -4.35 -0.53
C ILE A 238 14.36 -5.29 -1.52
N LEU A 239 13.10 -5.66 -1.27
CA LEU A 239 12.34 -6.49 -2.18
C LEU A 239 12.23 -5.85 -3.57
N GLY A 240 12.07 -4.52 -3.67
CA GLY A 240 11.97 -3.79 -4.92
C GLY A 240 13.24 -3.81 -5.77
N PHE A 241 14.41 -4.01 -5.16
CA PHE A 241 15.66 -4.24 -5.90
C PHE A 241 15.73 -5.65 -6.48
N PHE A 242 15.23 -6.64 -5.74
CA PHE A 242 15.38 -8.06 -6.07
C PHE A 242 14.30 -8.63 -6.98
N VAL A 243 13.14 -7.98 -7.02
CA VAL A 243 12.03 -8.40 -7.87
C VAL A 243 12.18 -7.80 -9.27
N ASP A 244 11.86 -8.58 -10.29
CA ASP A 244 11.94 -8.16 -11.69
C ASP A 244 10.76 -7.26 -12.08
N LYS A 245 10.83 -6.60 -13.25
CA LYS A 245 9.67 -5.86 -13.76
C LYS A 245 8.55 -6.85 -14.07
N LEU A 246 7.31 -6.48 -13.73
CA LEU A 246 6.16 -7.34 -14.04
C LEU A 246 5.93 -7.33 -15.57
N ASP A 247 6.41 -8.35 -16.27
CA ASP A 247 6.24 -8.49 -17.73
C ASP A 247 4.78 -8.58 -18.13
N LYS A 248 4.39 -7.95 -19.25
CA LYS A 248 3.00 -7.85 -19.74
C LYS A 248 2.28 -9.19 -19.87
N SER A 249 3.01 -10.29 -20.11
CA SER A 249 2.48 -11.66 -20.18
C SER A 249 2.09 -12.24 -18.82
N ASN A 250 2.75 -11.83 -17.74
CA ASN A 250 2.52 -12.33 -16.37
C ASN A 250 1.57 -11.41 -15.57
N GLN A 251 0.98 -10.40 -16.22
CA GLN A 251 0.09 -9.44 -15.57
C GLN A 251 -1.31 -10.04 -15.49
N GLY A 252 -1.70 -10.47 -14.30
CA GLY A 252 -3.09 -10.77 -14.00
C GLY A 252 -4.01 -9.54 -14.15
N PRO A 253 -5.33 -9.75 -14.17
CA PRO A 253 -6.33 -8.70 -14.34
C PRO A 253 -6.33 -7.61 -13.23
N ILE A 254 -5.59 -7.80 -12.13
CA ILE A 254 -5.49 -6.83 -11.04
C ILE A 254 -4.48 -5.72 -11.43
N ALA A 255 -3.34 -6.05 -12.04
CA ALA A 255 -2.30 -5.11 -12.49
C ALA A 255 -2.40 -4.65 -13.96
N SER A 256 -3.17 -5.34 -14.80
CA SER A 256 -3.18 -5.12 -16.27
C SER A 256 -4.03 -3.95 -16.77
N ARG A 257 -4.71 -3.18 -15.90
CA ARG A 257 -5.44 -1.98 -16.35
C ARG A 257 -4.49 -0.81 -16.59
N GLU A 258 -3.86 -0.84 -17.76
CA GLU A 258 -3.23 0.34 -18.38
C GLU A 258 -4.28 1.47 -18.52
N TRP A 259 -3.83 2.71 -18.33
CA TRP A 259 -4.59 3.91 -18.63
C TRP A 259 -5.12 3.78 -20.06
N LYS A 260 -6.43 3.59 -20.21
CA LYS A 260 -7.08 3.43 -21.52
C LYS A 260 -6.94 4.75 -22.28
N ASN A 261 -5.83 4.92 -23.00
CA ASN A 261 -5.74 5.86 -24.11
C ASN A 261 -6.74 5.38 -25.16
N LYS A 262 -7.97 5.90 -25.08
CA LYS A 262 -8.95 5.86 -26.18
C LYS A 262 -8.48 6.79 -27.31
N ARG A 263 -7.31 6.54 -27.88
CA ARG A 263 -6.87 7.16 -29.13
C ARG A 263 -6.17 6.09 -29.97
N GLY A 264 -6.81 5.70 -31.06
CA GLY A 264 -6.14 5.01 -32.17
C GLY A 264 -6.36 3.50 -32.29
N LYS A 265 -7.61 3.03 -32.34
CA LYS A 265 -7.94 1.86 -33.18
C LYS A 265 -9.25 2.14 -33.92
N LYS A 266 -9.15 3.04 -34.90
CA LYS A 266 -10.12 3.15 -35.99
C LYS A 266 -9.36 2.72 -37.25
N HIS A 267 -9.83 1.62 -37.85
CA HIS A 267 -9.49 1.08 -39.17
C HIS A 267 -8.01 0.90 -39.54
N ARG A 268 -7.54 -0.34 -39.44
CA ARG A 268 -6.79 -0.99 -40.54
C ARG A 268 -7.31 -2.42 -40.68
N GLY A 269 -8.40 -2.57 -41.41
CA GLY A 269 -8.69 -3.79 -42.13
C GLY A 269 -8.12 -3.59 -43.53
N ALA A 270 -7.02 -4.25 -43.84
CA ALA A 270 -6.47 -4.37 -45.18
C ALA A 270 -5.38 -5.45 -45.12
N TYR A 271 -5.74 -6.61 -45.70
CA TYR A 271 -4.92 -7.62 -46.37
C TYR A 271 -3.64 -8.09 -45.67
N ASP A 272 -3.61 -9.38 -45.33
CA ASP A 272 -2.57 -10.31 -45.80
C ASP A 272 -3.03 -11.75 -45.49
N VAL A 273 -3.48 -12.44 -46.53
CA VAL A 273 -3.60 -13.90 -46.56
C VAL A 273 -2.32 -14.38 -47.25
N GLU A 274 -1.27 -14.64 -46.48
CA GLU A 274 -0.10 -15.33 -47.00
C GLU A 274 -0.36 -16.84 -47.02
N GLY A 275 -0.18 -17.39 -48.22
CA GLY A 275 -0.39 -18.78 -48.52
C GLY A 275 0.63 -19.69 -47.83
N GLN A 276 0.13 -20.83 -47.37
CA GLN A 276 0.89 -22.07 -47.37
C GLN A 276 0.07 -23.10 -48.13
N GLN A 277 0.50 -23.41 -49.36
CA GLN A 277 0.12 -24.65 -50.00
C GLN A 277 1.33 -25.24 -50.72
N GLN A 278 1.88 -26.26 -50.07
CA GLN A 278 2.90 -27.15 -50.58
C GLN A 278 2.20 -28.22 -51.42
N ASN A 279 2.60 -28.36 -52.69
CA ASN A 279 2.38 -29.48 -53.61
C ASN A 279 0.96 -30.04 -53.81
N GLY A 280 0.45 -29.89 -55.04
CA GLY A 280 -0.25 -30.98 -55.73
C GLY A 280 -1.66 -30.67 -56.25
N VAL A 281 -1.76 -30.57 -57.58
CA VAL A 281 -2.95 -30.79 -58.42
C VAL A 281 -4.00 -29.66 -58.46
N TYR A 282 -4.11 -29.04 -59.64
CA TYR A 282 -5.22 -28.16 -60.02
C TYR A 282 -6.52 -28.95 -60.13
N VAL A 283 -7.52 -28.59 -59.33
CA VAL A 283 -8.93 -28.96 -59.56
C VAL A 283 -9.71 -27.66 -59.74
N ALA A 284 -10.27 -27.45 -60.93
CA ALA A 284 -11.08 -26.28 -61.25
C ALA A 284 -12.44 -26.35 -60.52
N PRO A 285 -13.01 -25.22 -60.04
CA PRO A 285 -14.34 -25.22 -59.45
C PRO A 285 -15.40 -25.40 -60.54
N GLN A 286 -16.22 -26.44 -60.45
CA GLN A 286 -17.43 -26.56 -61.26
C GLN A 286 -18.45 -25.50 -60.83
N GLY A 287 -18.99 -24.78 -61.81
CA GLY A 287 -20.03 -23.77 -61.63
C GLY A 287 -21.35 -24.36 -61.10
N PRO A 288 -22.28 -23.51 -60.63
CA PRO A 288 -23.52 -23.96 -60.01
C PRO A 288 -24.46 -24.59 -61.05
N PRO A 289 -25.15 -25.70 -60.74
CA PRO A 289 -26.16 -26.23 -61.65
C PRO A 289 -27.38 -25.32 -61.65
N HIS A 290 -27.76 -24.90 -62.85
CA HIS A 290 -29.09 -24.41 -63.16
C HIS A 290 -30.08 -25.58 -63.20
N HIS A 291 -31.28 -25.30 -62.68
CA HIS A 291 -32.56 -26.04 -62.71
C HIS A 291 -32.96 -26.74 -61.41
#